data_AF-A0A977PY44-F1
#
_entry.id   AF-A0A977PY44-F1
#
_cell.length_a   1.000
_cell.length_b   1.000
_cell.length_c   1.000
_cell.angle_alpha   90.00
_cell.angle_beta   90.00
_cell.angle_gamma   90.00
#
_symmetry.space_group_name_H-M   'P 1'
#
loop_
_entity.id
_entity.type
_entity.pdbx_description
1 polymer ?
#
loop_
_entity_poly.entity_id
_entity_poly.type
_entity_poly.pdbx_seq_one_letter_code
_entity_poly.pdbx_strand_id
1 'polypeptide(L)'
;MEKLDPVPDLNQEEVKMPWQKEVAKDWYEDYQKEKEENEKLRKELVELKKEIEKLKEKLKKLNQRTSENSSQPPSSDGYKKKVAKTFGQKGKKRGPKYDHVGKTRNGFGRVDEIVDLRMEKCPKCGASVEKQKETIIKKNQIAELVSKPVEVREYVREKYQCSKCDWEGYAPLPLGCREDFSYGATLSSLVGWLGYGGNLTWLKQRYLVGSCSKPVEKSNNK
;
A
#
# COMPACT_ATOMS: atom_id res chain seq x y z
N MET A 1 7.05 25.44 -6.81
CA MET A 1 7.33 24.71 -8.05
C MET A 1 8.50 23.80 -7.74
N GLU A 2 8.17 22.60 -7.28
CA GLU A 2 9.12 21.57 -6.88
C GLU A 2 9.80 21.06 -8.17
N LYS A 3 11.13 21.21 -8.22
CA LYS A 3 11.92 20.77 -9.38
C LYS A 3 11.92 19.25 -9.37
N LEU A 4 11.40 18.66 -10.44
CA LEU A 4 11.51 17.23 -10.72
C LEU A 4 12.99 16.84 -10.71
N ASP A 5 13.30 15.72 -10.06
CA ASP A 5 14.62 15.11 -10.11
C ASP A 5 15.01 14.81 -11.57
N PRO A 6 16.29 14.97 -11.94
CA PRO A 6 16.72 14.79 -13.32
C PRO A 6 16.53 13.34 -13.77
N VAL A 7 16.06 13.19 -15.00
CA VAL A 7 15.91 11.90 -15.68
C VAL A 7 17.29 11.23 -15.73
N PRO A 8 17.41 9.97 -15.29
CA PRO A 8 18.68 9.24 -15.35
C PRO A 8 19.22 9.18 -16.77
N ASP A 9 20.50 9.47 -16.92
CA ASP A 9 21.22 9.44 -18.19
C ASP A 9 21.28 8.01 -18.74
N LEU A 10 20.67 7.80 -19.91
CA LEU A 10 20.54 6.51 -20.58
C LEU A 10 21.84 6.05 -21.26
N ASN A 11 22.92 6.83 -21.20
CA ASN A 11 24.18 6.56 -21.89
C ASN A 11 25.35 6.11 -20.99
N GLN A 12 25.09 5.65 -19.76
CA GLN A 12 26.14 5.00 -18.97
C GLN A 12 26.20 3.49 -19.23
N GLU A 13 27.39 3.04 -19.68
CA GLU A 13 27.72 1.66 -20.00
C GLU A 13 27.56 0.72 -18.78
N GLU A 14 26.62 -0.22 -18.93
CA GLU A 14 26.39 -1.51 -18.27
C GLU A 14 27.07 -1.78 -16.90
N VAL A 15 26.28 -1.62 -15.82
CA VAL A 15 26.50 -2.36 -14.57
C VAL A 15 26.16 -3.84 -14.80
N LYS A 16 27.17 -4.68 -15.05
CA LYS A 16 27.01 -6.13 -15.18
C LYS A 16 26.90 -6.81 -13.81
N MET A 17 25.68 -7.20 -13.42
CA MET A 17 25.44 -8.12 -12.32
C MET A 17 24.96 -9.50 -12.83
N PRO A 18 25.57 -10.64 -12.41
CA PRO A 18 25.53 -11.91 -13.15
C PRO A 18 24.30 -12.80 -12.83
N TRP A 19 23.15 -12.22 -12.48
CA TRP A 19 21.88 -12.92 -12.26
C TRP A 19 20.66 -12.22 -12.90
N GLN A 20 20.87 -11.36 -13.91
CA GLN A 20 19.89 -10.32 -14.27
C GLN A 20 19.56 -10.19 -15.78
N LYS A 21 19.54 -11.28 -16.57
CA LYS A 21 19.04 -11.19 -17.96
C LYS A 21 17.70 -11.86 -18.20
N GLU A 22 17.49 -13.08 -17.71
CA GLU A 22 16.25 -13.82 -17.96
C GLU A 22 15.09 -13.31 -17.09
N VAL A 23 15.29 -13.18 -15.78
CA VAL A 23 14.27 -12.61 -14.86
C VAL A 23 13.95 -11.15 -15.21
N ALA A 24 14.94 -10.38 -15.67
CA ALA A 24 14.74 -9.00 -16.10
C ALA A 24 13.96 -8.92 -17.44
N LYS A 25 14.17 -9.89 -18.33
CA LYS A 25 13.43 -10.02 -19.58
C LYS A 25 11.98 -10.42 -19.33
N ASP A 26 11.73 -11.42 -18.48
CA ASP A 26 10.39 -11.87 -18.13
C ASP A 26 9.59 -10.76 -17.44
N TRP A 27 10.22 -10.05 -16.50
CA TRP A 27 9.60 -8.89 -15.84
C TRP A 27 9.31 -7.75 -16.81
N TYR A 28 10.21 -7.48 -17.77
CA TYR A 28 9.99 -6.47 -18.79
C TYR A 28 8.87 -6.86 -19.76
N GLU A 29 8.79 -8.13 -20.16
CA GLU A 29 7.71 -8.65 -21.01
C GLU A 29 6.34 -8.54 -20.32
N ASP A 30 6.26 -8.88 -19.04
CA ASP A 30 5.03 -8.74 -18.26
C ASP A 30 4.66 -7.26 -18.02
N TYR A 31 5.65 -6.40 -17.76
CA TYR A 31 5.44 -4.95 -17.69
C TYR A 31 4.89 -4.37 -19.01
N GLN A 32 5.38 -4.83 -20.17
CA GLN A 32 4.85 -4.39 -21.47
C GLN A 32 3.41 -4.86 -21.68
N LYS A 33 3.09 -6.12 -21.35
CA LYS A 33 1.71 -6.64 -21.45
C LYS A 33 0.74 -5.83 -20.58
N GLU A 34 1.12 -5.55 -19.33
CA GLU A 34 0.28 -4.80 -18.40
C GLU A 34 0.11 -3.34 -18.84
N LYS A 35 1.14 -2.75 -19.48
CA LYS A 35 1.07 -1.42 -20.08
C LYS A 35 0.12 -1.38 -21.27
N GLU A 36 0.21 -2.36 -22.18
CA GLU A 36 -0.70 -2.47 -23.34
C GLU A 36 -2.15 -2.67 -22.91
N GLU A 37 -2.40 -3.51 -21.90
CA GLU A 37 -3.74 -3.73 -21.34
C GLU A 37 -4.29 -2.44 -20.70
N ASN A 38 -3.46 -1.72 -19.94
CA ASN A 38 -3.84 -0.41 -19.39
C ASN A 38 -4.18 0.61 -20.48
N GLU A 39 -3.44 0.64 -21.58
CA GLU A 39 -3.73 1.52 -22.71
C GLU A 39 -5.05 1.16 -23.40
N LYS A 40 -5.34 -0.14 -23.57
CA LYS A 40 -6.64 -0.61 -24.10
C LYS A 40 -7.79 -0.21 -23.18
N LEU A 41 -7.70 -0.50 -21.89
CA LEU A 41 -8.71 -0.13 -20.90
C LEU A 41 -8.94 1.38 -20.83
N ARG A 42 -7.88 2.20 -20.95
CA ARG A 42 -7.99 3.66 -21.00
C ARG A 42 -8.74 4.14 -22.25
N LYS A 43 -8.52 3.52 -23.41
CA LYS A 43 -9.26 3.83 -24.64
C LYS A 43 -10.74 3.47 -24.50
N GLU A 44 -11.05 2.27 -24.01
CA GLU A 44 -12.42 1.84 -23.76
C GLU A 44 -13.16 2.76 -22.77
N LEU A 45 -12.50 3.19 -21.69
CA LEU A 45 -13.07 4.14 -20.74
C LEU A 45 -13.41 5.49 -21.39
N VAL A 46 -12.60 5.97 -22.32
CA VAL A 46 -12.88 7.22 -23.05
C VAL A 46 -14.07 7.04 -24.00
N GLU A 47 -14.17 5.90 -24.69
CA GLU A 47 -15.29 5.60 -25.59
C GLU A 47 -16.61 5.46 -24.82
N LEU A 48 -16.61 4.69 -23.73
CA LEU A 48 -17.78 4.52 -22.87
C LEU A 48 -18.23 5.86 -22.26
N LYS A 49 -17.29 6.72 -21.84
CA LYS A 49 -17.64 8.07 -21.35
C LYS A 49 -18.31 8.92 -22.42
N LYS A 50 -17.81 8.90 -23.66
CA LYS A 50 -18.44 9.60 -24.79
C LYS A 50 -19.82 9.06 -25.10
N GLU A 51 -20.01 7.74 -25.01
CA GLU A 51 -21.31 7.11 -25.25
C GLU A 51 -22.31 7.47 -24.15
N ILE A 52 -21.88 7.46 -22.88
CA ILE A 52 -22.68 7.93 -21.75
C ILE A 52 -23.08 9.39 -21.92
N GLU A 53 -22.18 10.27 -22.37
CA GLU A 53 -22.51 11.68 -22.65
C GLU A 53 -23.55 11.80 -23.77
N LYS A 54 -23.37 11.09 -24.89
CA LYS A 54 -24.35 11.06 -25.99
C LYS A 54 -25.72 10.54 -25.53
N LEU A 55 -25.75 9.48 -24.72
CA LEU A 55 -26.99 8.94 -24.16
C LEU A 55 -27.66 9.92 -23.19
N LYS A 56 -26.88 10.60 -22.34
CA LYS A 56 -27.37 11.67 -21.46
C LYS A 56 -27.95 12.83 -22.25
N GLU A 57 -27.32 13.25 -23.35
CA GLU A 57 -27.85 14.29 -24.22
C GLU A 57 -29.14 13.86 -24.92
N LYS A 58 -29.22 12.62 -25.41
CA LYS A 58 -30.45 12.05 -25.98
C LYS A 58 -31.58 12.00 -24.95
N LEU A 59 -31.30 11.54 -23.72
CA LEU A 59 -32.25 11.55 -22.62
C LEU A 59 -32.68 12.96 -22.24
N LYS A 60 -31.76 13.93 -22.23
CA LYS A 60 -32.08 15.34 -21.97
C LYS A 60 -33.00 15.90 -23.05
N LYS A 61 -32.77 15.58 -24.33
CA LYS A 61 -33.65 15.97 -25.45
C LYS A 61 -35.02 15.29 -25.40
N LEU A 62 -35.09 14.04 -24.96
CA LEU A 62 -36.36 13.32 -24.77
C LEU A 62 -37.15 13.85 -23.56
N ASN A 63 -36.46 14.17 -22.46
CA ASN A 63 -37.05 14.75 -21.25
C ASN A 63 -37.40 16.25 -21.38
N GLN A 64 -36.93 16.91 -22.43
CA GLN A 64 -37.33 18.28 -22.82
C GLN A 64 -38.57 18.29 -23.72
N ARG A 65 -39.19 17.14 -24.00
CA ARG A 65 -40.55 17.11 -24.55
C ARG A 65 -41.56 17.40 -23.45
N THR A 66 -41.87 18.68 -23.29
CA THR A 66 -43.09 19.14 -22.61
C THR A 66 -44.26 19.14 -23.61
N SER A 67 -45.48 19.07 -23.09
CA SER A 67 -46.76 18.90 -23.80
C SER A 67 -47.14 20.01 -24.81
N GLU A 68 -46.22 20.90 -25.18
CA GLU A 68 -46.44 21.95 -26.20
C GLU A 68 -46.13 21.49 -27.63
N ASN A 69 -45.66 20.25 -27.85
CA ASN A 69 -45.53 19.66 -29.19
C ASN A 69 -45.96 18.18 -29.27
N SER A 70 -46.80 17.75 -28.35
CA SER A 70 -47.34 16.39 -28.32
C SER A 70 -48.57 16.42 -27.43
N SER A 71 -49.73 16.16 -28.02
CA SER A 71 -51.06 16.14 -27.43
C SER A 71 -51.09 15.35 -26.11
N GLN A 72 -50.82 16.02 -24.98
CA GLN A 72 -50.92 15.45 -23.64
C GLN A 72 -51.72 16.39 -22.73
N PRO A 73 -52.77 15.89 -22.05
CA PRO A 73 -53.70 16.70 -21.27
C PRO A 73 -53.06 17.25 -19.96
N PRO A 74 -53.60 18.36 -19.41
CA PRO A 74 -52.94 19.21 -18.41
C PRO A 74 -52.97 18.64 -16.96
N SER A 75 -53.14 17.33 -16.80
CA SER A 75 -53.27 16.68 -15.48
C SER A 75 -52.02 15.92 -15.01
N SER A 76 -50.88 16.04 -15.69
CA SER A 76 -49.63 15.35 -15.32
C SER A 76 -48.61 16.20 -14.55
N ASP A 77 -48.97 17.40 -14.08
CA ASP A 77 -48.08 18.22 -13.25
C ASP A 77 -48.10 17.68 -11.79
N GLY A 78 -47.30 16.65 -11.54
CA GLY A 78 -47.09 16.07 -10.22
C GLY A 78 -46.48 17.09 -9.24
N TYR A 79 -47.22 17.36 -8.15
CA TYR A 79 -46.85 18.07 -6.93
C TYR A 79 -45.42 18.65 -6.83
N LYS A 80 -45.26 19.93 -7.17
CA LYS A 80 -44.02 20.70 -6.94
C LYS A 80 -43.88 21.01 -5.44
N LYS A 81 -43.11 20.19 -4.70
CA LYS A 81 -42.63 20.55 -3.36
C LYS A 81 -41.79 21.82 -3.45
N LYS A 82 -42.16 22.86 -2.70
CA LYS A 82 -41.35 24.08 -2.56
C LYS A 82 -39.97 23.71 -2.01
N VAL A 83 -38.93 23.94 -2.80
CA VAL A 83 -37.54 23.77 -2.36
C VAL A 83 -37.25 24.81 -1.28
N ALA A 84 -36.84 24.35 -0.11
CA ALA A 84 -36.54 25.22 1.02
C ALA A 84 -35.38 26.18 0.70
N LYS A 85 -35.48 27.38 1.27
CA LYS A 85 -34.56 28.53 1.13
C LYS A 85 -33.10 28.14 1.41
N THR A 86 -32.24 28.60 0.50
CA THR A 86 -30.85 29.05 0.68
C THR A 86 -30.14 28.66 1.98
N PHE A 87 -29.19 27.73 1.88
CA PHE A 87 -27.99 27.77 2.70
C PHE A 87 -26.82 28.23 1.82
N GLY A 88 -26.51 29.53 1.89
CA GLY A 88 -25.19 30.02 1.52
C GLY A 88 -24.17 29.43 2.48
N GLN A 89 -23.69 28.21 2.20
CA GLN A 89 -22.52 27.70 2.89
C GLN A 89 -21.30 28.35 2.25
N LYS A 90 -20.84 29.44 2.88
CA LYS A 90 -19.45 29.91 2.78
C LYS A 90 -18.56 28.67 2.77
N GLY A 91 -17.75 28.51 1.72
CA GLY A 91 -16.77 27.45 1.63
C GLY A 91 -15.93 27.41 2.90
N LYS A 92 -16.27 26.51 3.84
CA LYS A 92 -15.39 26.20 4.94
C LYS A 92 -14.11 25.67 4.29
N LYS A 93 -12.97 26.31 4.56
CA LYS A 93 -11.68 25.75 4.18
C LYS A 93 -11.64 24.33 4.74
N ARG A 94 -11.60 23.34 3.84
CA ARG A 94 -11.36 21.95 4.19
C ARG A 94 -9.90 21.88 4.63
N GLY A 95 -9.67 21.94 5.93
CA GLY A 95 -8.35 21.90 6.53
C GLY A 95 -8.42 22.19 8.03
N PRO A 96 -7.39 21.77 8.79
CA PRO A 96 -7.24 22.19 10.17
C PRO A 96 -7.34 23.73 10.25
N LYS A 97 -7.98 24.27 11.30
CA LYS A 97 -7.93 25.70 11.61
C LYS A 97 -6.49 26.21 11.55
N TYR A 98 -6.34 27.44 11.08
CA TYR A 98 -5.09 28.18 11.18
C TYR A 98 -4.70 28.16 12.67
N ASP A 99 -3.52 27.61 13.00
CA ASP A 99 -2.98 27.42 14.36
C ASP A 99 -3.27 26.08 15.10
N HIS A 100 -3.56 24.98 14.39
CA HIS A 100 -3.41 23.66 15.04
C HIS A 100 -1.92 23.30 15.19
N VAL A 101 -1.46 23.20 16.44
CA VAL A 101 -0.14 22.65 16.78
C VAL A 101 -0.07 21.21 16.25
N GLY A 102 0.82 20.98 15.28
CA GLY A 102 1.08 19.64 14.76
C GLY A 102 1.54 18.72 15.90
N LYS A 103 0.74 17.71 16.22
CA LYS A 103 1.14 16.63 17.13
C LYS A 103 1.95 15.60 16.37
N THR A 104 3.09 16.00 15.81
CA THR A 104 4.04 15.03 15.28
C THR A 104 4.57 14.22 16.46
N ARG A 105 4.61 12.89 16.33
CA ARG A 105 5.08 12.00 17.39
C ARG A 105 6.54 12.33 17.71
N ASN A 106 6.82 12.68 18.98
CA ASN A 106 8.16 13.02 19.45
C ASN A 106 9.00 11.77 19.75
N GLY A 107 9.23 10.95 18.71
CA GLY A 107 10.05 9.74 18.80
C GLY A 107 9.39 8.58 19.57
N PHE A 108 10.26 7.70 20.05
CA PHE A 108 10.00 6.43 20.73
C PHE A 108 10.84 6.40 22.02
N GLY A 109 10.25 5.90 23.11
CA GLY A 109 10.95 5.72 24.39
C GLY A 109 11.99 4.59 24.38
N ARG A 110 12.13 3.88 23.26
CA ARG A 110 13.12 2.83 23.01
C ARG A 110 13.69 3.00 21.60
N VAL A 111 14.95 2.58 21.42
CA VAL A 111 15.63 2.54 20.12
C VAL A 111 16.20 1.14 19.97
N ASP A 112 15.85 0.47 18.88
CA ASP A 112 16.29 -0.90 18.62
C ASP A 112 17.74 -0.93 18.09
N GLU A 113 18.14 0.05 17.27
CA GLU A 113 19.49 0.21 16.73
C GLU A 113 19.88 1.70 16.63
N ILE A 114 21.14 2.02 16.94
CA ILE A 114 21.71 3.38 16.75
C ILE A 114 22.71 3.32 15.60
N VAL A 115 22.42 4.06 14.52
CA VAL A 115 23.32 4.22 13.37
C VAL A 115 23.95 5.62 13.41
N ASP A 116 25.26 5.67 13.63
CA ASP A 116 26.02 6.91 13.62
C ASP A 116 26.32 7.36 12.19
N LEU A 117 25.64 8.41 11.74
CA LEU A 117 25.90 9.02 10.44
C LEU A 117 27.05 10.03 10.55
N ARG A 118 28.08 9.84 9.72
CA ARG A 118 29.23 10.75 9.61
C ARG A 118 29.27 11.35 8.22
N MET A 119 29.68 12.61 8.14
CA MET A 119 29.91 13.31 6.88
C MET A 119 31.41 13.51 6.73
N GLU A 120 31.97 13.09 5.58
CA GLU A 120 33.40 13.23 5.28
C GLU A 120 33.66 14.34 4.26
N LYS A 121 32.67 14.66 3.42
CA LYS A 121 32.79 15.68 2.37
C LYS A 121 31.64 16.68 2.43
N CYS A 122 31.94 17.93 2.12
CA CYS A 122 30.95 18.98 1.99
C CYS A 122 30.11 18.74 0.73
N PRO A 123 28.77 18.67 0.82
CA PRO A 123 27.91 18.40 -0.34
C PRO A 123 27.87 19.56 -1.35
N LYS A 124 28.43 20.74 -1.01
CA LYS A 124 28.46 21.91 -1.90
C LYS A 124 29.75 22.03 -2.71
N CYS A 125 30.91 21.82 -2.08
CA CYS A 125 32.21 22.03 -2.71
C CYS A 125 33.09 20.76 -2.76
N GLY A 126 32.66 19.65 -2.16
CA GLY A 126 33.39 18.38 -2.15
C GLY A 126 34.61 18.32 -1.22
N ALA A 127 35.01 19.44 -0.60
CA ALA A 127 36.12 19.49 0.34
C ALA A 127 35.85 18.63 1.59
N SER A 128 36.93 18.16 2.23
CA SER A 128 36.84 17.40 3.48
C SER A 128 36.17 18.23 4.58
N VAL A 129 35.32 17.59 5.39
CA VAL A 129 34.69 18.22 6.55
C VAL A 129 35.09 17.51 7.83
N GLU A 130 35.19 18.28 8.91
CA GLU A 130 35.51 17.77 10.24
C GLU A 130 34.33 18.01 11.18
N LYS A 131 34.16 17.09 12.13
CA LYS A 131 33.17 17.23 13.19
C LYS A 131 33.60 18.34 14.14
N GLN A 132 32.73 19.31 14.38
CA GLN A 132 32.95 20.34 15.39
C GLN A 132 32.97 19.74 16.81
N LYS A 133 33.88 20.23 17.66
CA LYS A 133 34.13 19.68 19.01
C LYS A 133 32.98 19.93 19.99
N GLU A 134 32.38 21.11 19.91
CA GLU A 134 31.22 21.51 20.72
C GLU A 134 30.03 21.72 19.78
N THR A 135 29.07 20.80 19.79
CA THR A 135 27.93 20.86 18.88
C THR A 135 26.68 20.27 19.51
N ILE A 136 25.54 20.87 19.18
CA ILE A 136 24.22 20.34 19.50
C ILE A 136 23.99 19.09 18.64
N ILE A 137 23.97 17.92 19.27
CA ILE A 137 23.69 16.65 18.58
C ILE A 137 22.21 16.61 18.20
N LYS A 138 21.93 16.57 16.89
CA LYS A 138 20.59 16.28 16.39
C LYS A 138 20.37 14.76 16.37
N LYS A 139 19.29 14.30 17.00
CA LYS A 139 18.88 12.89 17.00
C LYS A 139 17.52 12.77 16.31
N ASN A 140 17.46 11.94 15.28
CA ASN A 140 16.21 11.62 14.58
C ASN A 140 15.93 10.13 14.80
N GLN A 141 14.74 9.82 15.30
CA GLN A 141 14.28 8.43 15.44
C GLN A 141 13.26 8.13 14.37
N ILE A 142 13.52 7.09 13.59
CA ILE A 142 12.70 6.65 12.47
C ILE A 142 12.36 5.18 12.75
N ALA A 143 11.06 4.86 12.76
CA ALA A 143 10.61 3.48 12.79
C ALA A 143 10.33 3.03 11.36
N GLU A 144 10.92 1.91 10.96
CA GLU A 144 10.84 1.40 9.59
C GLU A 144 10.60 -0.12 9.61
N LEU A 145 10.03 -0.65 8.53
CA LEU A 145 9.95 -2.09 8.30
C LEU A 145 11.34 -2.65 8.02
N VAL A 146 11.78 -3.60 8.85
CA VAL A 146 13.04 -4.33 8.65
C VAL A 146 12.92 -5.35 7.51
N SER A 147 14.06 -5.86 7.06
CA SER A 147 14.10 -6.94 6.07
C SER A 147 13.53 -8.24 6.66
N LYS A 148 12.65 -8.91 5.89
CA LYS A 148 11.94 -10.15 6.28
C LYS A 148 11.26 -10.04 7.67
N PRO A 149 10.31 -9.12 7.87
CA PRO A 149 9.67 -8.94 9.18
C PRO A 149 8.75 -10.10 9.57
N VAL A 150 8.52 -11.05 8.65
CA VAL A 150 7.82 -12.32 8.91
C VAL A 150 8.76 -13.48 8.61
N GLU A 151 9.01 -14.31 9.63
CA GLU A 151 9.75 -15.57 9.54
C GLU A 151 8.76 -16.74 9.43
N VAL A 152 8.97 -17.63 8.45
CA VAL A 152 8.16 -18.85 8.28
C VAL A 152 8.99 -20.03 8.75
N ARG A 153 8.47 -20.79 9.72
CA ARG A 153 9.11 -22.01 10.25
C ARG A 153 8.23 -23.22 9.96
N GLU A 154 8.83 -24.28 9.46
CA GLU A 154 8.20 -25.59 9.34
C GLU A 154 8.58 -26.45 10.56
N TYR A 155 7.58 -26.94 11.29
CA TYR A 155 7.78 -27.82 12.44
C TYR A 155 7.54 -29.26 12.01
N VAL A 156 8.61 -29.96 11.64
CA VAL A 156 8.56 -31.40 11.34
C VAL A 156 8.49 -32.17 12.65
N ARG A 157 7.47 -33.02 12.81
CA ARG A 157 7.18 -33.74 14.06
C ARG A 157 6.95 -35.22 13.74
N GLU A 158 7.76 -36.09 14.34
CA GLU A 158 7.57 -37.53 14.26
C GLU A 158 6.51 -38.01 15.26
N LYS A 159 5.94 -39.18 14.98
CA LYS A 159 5.03 -39.88 15.90
C LYS A 159 5.84 -40.74 16.85
N TYR A 160 5.58 -40.60 18.15
CA TYR A 160 6.20 -41.34 19.22
C TYR A 160 5.21 -42.30 19.86
N GLN A 161 5.72 -43.41 20.39
CA GLN A 161 4.95 -44.37 21.16
C GLN A 161 5.71 -44.72 22.45
N CYS A 162 4.99 -44.76 23.57
CA CYS A 162 5.52 -45.15 24.87
C CYS A 162 5.47 -46.68 25.03
N SER A 163 6.61 -47.32 25.27
CA SER A 163 6.71 -48.77 25.43
C SER A 163 6.13 -49.33 26.73
N LYS A 164 5.69 -48.47 27.66
CA LYS A 164 5.20 -48.89 28.99
C LYS A 164 3.70 -48.69 29.22
N CYS A 165 3.07 -47.77 28.49
CA CYS A 165 1.66 -47.40 28.70
C CYS A 165 0.86 -47.25 27.41
N ASP A 166 1.42 -47.66 26.27
CA ASP A 166 0.82 -47.61 24.93
C ASP A 166 0.37 -46.22 24.45
N TRP A 167 0.75 -45.15 25.16
CA TRP A 167 0.51 -43.78 24.70
C TRP A 167 1.21 -43.54 23.37
N GLU A 168 0.53 -42.88 22.44
CA GLU A 168 1.09 -42.41 21.20
C GLU A 168 0.75 -40.93 20.93
N GLY A 169 1.66 -40.22 20.26
CA GLY A 169 1.44 -38.81 19.96
C GLY A 169 2.63 -38.17 19.26
N TYR A 170 2.53 -36.87 19.04
CA TYR A 170 3.57 -36.06 18.41
C TYR A 170 4.20 -35.12 19.44
N ALA A 171 5.45 -34.69 19.21
CA ALA A 171 6.06 -33.63 20.01
C ALA A 171 5.16 -32.37 20.00
N PRO A 172 4.99 -31.61 21.09
CA PRO A 172 4.11 -30.45 21.09
C PRO A 172 4.66 -29.32 20.22
N LEU A 173 3.76 -28.50 19.65
CA LEU A 173 4.16 -27.24 19.01
C LEU A 173 4.60 -26.21 20.08
N PRO A 174 5.46 -25.23 19.72
CA PRO A 174 5.81 -24.14 20.61
C PRO A 174 4.59 -23.32 21.06
N LEU A 175 4.73 -22.63 22.19
CA LEU A 175 3.67 -21.78 22.72
C LEU A 175 3.23 -20.74 21.69
N GLY A 176 1.92 -20.66 21.45
CA GLY A 176 1.33 -19.72 20.49
C GLY A 176 1.30 -20.22 19.04
N CYS A 177 1.78 -21.43 18.77
CA CYS A 177 1.50 -22.16 17.53
C CYS A 177 0.34 -23.14 17.75
N ARG A 178 -0.46 -23.37 16.71
CA ARG A 178 -1.61 -24.29 16.74
C ARG A 178 -1.58 -25.18 15.51
N GLU A 179 -2.08 -26.40 15.67
CA GLU A 179 -2.32 -27.30 14.54
C GLU A 179 -3.36 -26.67 13.59
N ASP A 180 -3.22 -26.97 12.31
CA ASP A 180 -4.08 -26.47 11.22
C ASP A 180 -4.17 -24.94 11.08
N PHE A 181 -3.22 -24.20 11.65
CA PHE A 181 -3.19 -22.74 11.58
C PHE A 181 -1.82 -22.20 11.19
N SER A 182 -1.79 -21.27 10.23
CA SER A 182 -0.54 -20.83 9.60
C SER A 182 0.19 -19.69 10.32
N TYR A 183 -0.41 -19.06 11.33
CA TYR A 183 0.19 -17.90 12.02
C TYR A 183 0.46 -18.19 13.49
N GLY A 184 1.64 -17.80 13.96
CA GLY A 184 1.93 -17.76 15.40
C GLY A 184 1.13 -16.67 16.12
N ALA A 185 1.08 -16.73 17.45
CA ALA A 185 0.25 -15.84 18.28
C ALA A 185 0.50 -14.33 18.03
N THR A 186 1.76 -13.91 17.89
CA THR A 186 2.11 -12.50 17.67
C THR A 186 1.63 -12.00 16.32
N LEU A 187 1.87 -12.77 15.25
CA LEU A 187 1.40 -12.41 13.91
C LEU A 187 -0.13 -12.43 13.83
N SER A 188 -0.77 -13.40 14.49
CA SER A 188 -2.24 -13.48 14.60
C SER A 188 -2.84 -12.23 15.24
N SER A 189 -2.20 -11.72 16.31
CA SER A 189 -2.63 -10.49 16.98
C SER A 189 -2.55 -9.27 16.06
N LEU A 190 -1.45 -9.14 15.30
CA LEU A 190 -1.29 -8.06 14.32
C LEU A 190 -2.34 -8.15 13.21
N VAL A 191 -2.51 -9.33 12.61
CA VAL A 191 -3.47 -9.56 11.53
C VAL A 191 -4.91 -9.29 12.01
N GLY A 192 -5.25 -9.74 13.22
CA GLY A 192 -6.54 -9.47 13.86
C GLY A 192 -6.79 -7.97 14.06
N TRP A 193 -5.78 -7.22 14.52
CA TRP A 193 -5.87 -5.76 14.66
C TRP A 193 -5.99 -5.05 13.30
N LEU A 194 -5.26 -5.49 12.28
CA LEU A 194 -5.37 -4.95 10.92
C LEU A 194 -6.76 -5.17 10.32
N GLY A 195 -7.39 -6.30 10.62
CA GLY A 195 -8.76 -6.57 10.24
C GLY A 195 -9.77 -5.68 10.98
N TYR A 196 -9.76 -5.73 12.31
CA TYR A 196 -10.77 -5.07 13.13
C TYR A 196 -10.55 -3.55 13.25
N GLY A 197 -9.32 -3.13 13.57
CA GLY A 197 -8.97 -1.71 13.72
C GLY A 197 -8.63 -1.05 12.39
N GLY A 198 -7.91 -1.75 11.51
CA GLY A 198 -7.49 -1.24 10.21
C GLY A 198 -8.53 -1.37 9.09
N ASN A 199 -9.60 -2.15 9.29
CA ASN A 199 -10.59 -2.48 8.26
C ASN A 199 -9.97 -3.08 6.98
N LEU A 200 -8.83 -3.75 7.09
CA LEU A 200 -8.24 -4.47 5.96
C LEU A 200 -9.04 -5.75 5.70
N THR A 201 -9.36 -5.99 4.43
CA THR A 201 -9.97 -7.26 4.02
C THR A 201 -8.98 -8.41 4.21
N TRP A 202 -9.50 -9.63 4.41
CA TRP A 202 -8.67 -10.83 4.57
C TRP A 202 -7.65 -10.99 3.43
N LEU A 203 -8.05 -10.72 2.18
CA LEU A 203 -7.16 -10.81 1.02
C LEU A 203 -5.96 -9.85 1.14
N LYS A 204 -6.18 -8.62 1.58
CA LYS A 204 -5.12 -7.62 1.79
C LYS A 204 -4.21 -8.01 2.95
N GLN A 205 -4.77 -8.56 4.02
CA GLN A 205 -3.98 -9.08 5.14
C GLN A 205 -3.05 -10.21 4.67
N ARG A 206 -3.58 -11.19 3.92
CA ARG A 206 -2.77 -12.29 3.37
C ARG A 206 -1.68 -11.79 2.44
N TYR A 207 -2.01 -10.84 1.56
CA TYR A 207 -1.04 -10.23 0.65
C TYR A 207 0.09 -9.52 1.40
N LEU A 208 -0.24 -8.75 2.45
CA LEU A 208 0.74 -8.08 3.28
C LEU A 208 1.70 -9.07 3.93
N VAL A 209 1.16 -10.10 4.59
CA VAL A 209 1.98 -11.14 5.25
C VAL A 209 2.88 -11.83 4.23
N GLY A 210 2.34 -12.23 3.08
CA GLY A 210 3.10 -12.87 2.00
C GLY A 210 4.21 -11.98 1.42
N SER A 211 3.96 -10.68 1.27
CA SER A 211 4.96 -9.72 0.78
C SER A 211 6.08 -9.46 1.79
N CYS A 212 5.77 -9.58 3.08
CA CYS A 212 6.71 -9.45 4.18
C CYS A 212 7.55 -10.72 4.42
N SER A 213 7.09 -11.88 3.95
CA SER A 213 7.88 -13.11 3.95
C SER A 213 8.67 -13.24 2.65
N LYS A 214 10.01 -13.38 2.71
CA LYS A 214 10.78 -13.83 1.54
C LYS A 214 10.97 -15.34 1.60
N PRO A 215 11.00 -16.05 0.47
CA PRO A 215 11.32 -17.47 0.45
C PRO A 215 12.68 -17.72 1.10
N VAL A 216 12.78 -18.83 1.84
CA VAL A 216 14.05 -19.34 2.34
C VAL A 216 14.80 -19.87 1.13
N GLU A 217 15.89 -19.21 0.74
CA GLU A 217 16.87 -19.82 -0.16
C GLU A 217 17.34 -21.10 0.54
N LYS A 218 16.99 -22.26 -0.02
CA LYS A 218 17.45 -23.55 0.49
C LYS A 218 18.98 -23.54 0.37
N SER A 219 19.68 -23.31 1.47
CA SER A 219 21.10 -23.62 1.56
C SER A 219 21.22 -25.13 1.43
N ASN A 220 21.49 -25.59 0.21
CA ASN A 220 21.91 -26.96 -0.06
C ASN A 220 23.29 -27.16 0.57
N ASN A 221 23.34 -27.39 1.88
CA ASN A 221 24.48 -28.05 2.50
C ASN A 221 24.17 -29.55 2.52
N LYS A 222 24.73 -30.24 1.52
CA LYS A 222 24.99 -31.67 1.54
C LYS A 222 26.41 -31.89 2.06
#